data_AF-A0A8C5WPL5-F1
#
_entry.id   AF-A0A8C5WPL5-F1
#
_cell.length_a   1.000
_cell.length_b   1.000
_cell.length_c   1.000
_cell.angle_alpha   90.00
_cell.angle_beta   90.00
_cell.angle_gamma   90.00
#
_symmetry.space_group_name_H-M   'P 1'
#
loop_
_entity.id
_entity.type
_entity.pdbx_description
1 polymer ?
#
loop_
_entity_poly.entity_id
_entity_poly.type
_entity_poly.pdbx_seq_one_letter_code
_entity_poly.pdbx_strand_id
1 'polypeptide(L)'
;SDSKKTNIHALQRIISTLAHKNNEIQNFIETLNHILEGVQTNSSSVISELEEEFDGLYSILDEMKDIMTTNIKQEQAHKIQELQNQLSQCSNALENSEELLEFAARSLDIKESEEFSKAARQIKDRVTMAPAFRLSLKPRVSDNMTHLMVDFSQERQTLQALKFLPVPRAPEIILTDCLVADNAVTAVWQMAEEDNKIDHYILEFRKTNFDGLPRIKDERCWESIDYIKGTEYTLSGLRFDSKYMNFRVRACNKAVAGDYSDPVTLETKALIFNLDGSSSHLNLKVEDTYVEWDSTGGKSQESKTKGKENKGLKIYSFPSVLETLAIDSYSYY
;
A
#
# COMPACT_ATOMS: atom_id res chain seq x y z
N SER A 1 22.41 54.69 59.03
CA SER A 1 21.29 54.85 58.07
C SER A 1 21.60 54.12 56.77
N ASP A 2 22.79 54.31 56.18
CA ASP A 2 23.16 53.73 54.87
C ASP A 2 23.29 52.20 54.85
N SER A 3 23.84 51.58 55.89
CA SER A 3 23.93 50.10 55.97
C SER A 3 22.55 49.41 55.90
N LYS A 4 21.51 49.99 56.51
CA LYS A 4 20.14 49.47 56.44
C LYS A 4 19.57 49.57 55.03
N LYS A 5 19.85 50.68 54.33
CA LYS A 5 19.41 50.90 52.94
C LYS A 5 20.09 49.94 51.96
N THR A 6 21.39 49.71 52.12
CA THR A 6 22.15 48.73 51.33
C THR A 6 21.65 47.30 51.55
N ASN A 7 21.36 46.92 52.81
CA ASN A 7 20.80 45.60 53.12
C ASN A 7 19.39 45.41 52.54
N ILE A 8 18.55 46.45 52.53
CA ILE A 8 17.23 46.42 51.91
C ILE A 8 17.34 46.20 50.39
N HIS A 9 18.26 46.90 49.71
CA HIS A 9 18.48 46.70 48.27
C HIS A 9 19.00 45.29 47.94
N ALA A 10 19.89 44.73 48.76
CA ALA A 10 20.35 43.35 48.61
C ALA A 10 19.20 42.33 48.77
N LEU A 11 18.36 42.52 49.78
CA LEU A 11 17.15 41.70 50.01
C LEU A 11 16.17 41.79 48.83
N GLN A 12 15.92 42.99 48.30
CA GLN A 12 15.05 43.17 47.12
C GLN A 12 15.59 42.44 45.89
N ARG A 13 16.91 42.45 45.67
CA ARG A 13 17.54 41.71 44.57
C ARG A 13 17.39 40.20 44.74
N ILE A 14 17.61 39.68 45.95
CA ILE A 14 17.42 38.27 46.28
C ILE A 14 15.95 37.85 46.06
N ILE A 15 15.00 38.66 46.53
CA ILE A 15 13.56 38.40 46.33
C ILE A 15 13.21 38.37 44.84
N SER A 16 13.73 39.31 44.04
CA SER A 16 13.49 39.33 42.59
C SER A 16 14.06 38.10 41.88
N THR A 17 15.27 37.65 42.23
CA THR A 17 15.87 36.43 41.68
C THR A 17 15.08 35.18 42.08
N LEU A 18 14.65 35.09 43.35
CA LEU A 18 13.81 33.98 43.82
C LEU A 18 12.45 33.97 43.12
N ALA A 19 11.81 35.12 42.93
CA ALA A 19 10.55 35.24 42.22
C ALA A 19 10.69 34.80 40.75
N HIS A 20 11.75 35.24 40.06
CA HIS A 20 12.05 34.78 38.70
C HIS A 20 12.27 33.27 38.65
N LYS A 21 13.05 32.72 39.59
CA LYS A 21 13.32 31.28 39.62
C LYS A 21 12.06 30.47 39.93
N ASN A 22 11.20 30.96 40.83
CA ASN A 22 9.91 30.34 41.10
C ASN A 22 9.02 30.32 39.84
N ASN A 23 9.02 31.41 39.05
CA ASN A 23 8.27 31.46 37.80
C ASN A 23 8.81 30.46 36.75
N GLU A 24 10.14 30.34 36.59
CA GLU A 24 10.74 29.31 35.74
C GLU A 24 10.35 27.90 36.18
N ILE A 25 10.34 27.64 37.49
CA ILE A 25 9.94 26.35 38.05
C ILE A 25 8.46 26.07 37.77
N GLN A 26 7.57 27.05 37.92
CA GLN A 26 6.15 26.88 37.59
C GLN A 26 5.94 26.54 36.10
N ASN A 27 6.58 27.29 35.20
CA ASN A 27 6.51 27.00 33.75
C ASN A 27 7.06 25.61 33.42
N PHE A 28 8.13 25.20 34.09
CA PHE A 28 8.70 23.86 33.92
C PHE A 28 7.76 22.76 34.44
N ILE A 29 7.09 22.97 35.57
CA ILE A 29 6.05 22.07 36.09
C ILE A 29 4.89 21.94 35.10
N GLU A 30 4.41 23.04 34.51
CA GLU A 30 3.38 23.00 33.48
C GLU A 30 3.82 22.20 32.24
N THR A 31 5.06 22.43 31.79
CA THR A 31 5.66 21.66 30.68
C THR A 31 5.73 20.18 31.01
N LEU A 32 6.14 19.81 32.22
CA LEU A 32 6.20 18.42 32.66
C LEU A 32 4.81 17.78 32.73
N ASN A 33 3.80 18.50 33.23
CA ASN A 33 2.42 18.00 33.25
C ASN A 33 1.90 17.75 31.84
N HIS A 34 2.18 18.66 30.90
CA HIS A 34 1.79 18.48 29.50
C HIS A 34 2.49 17.27 28.85
N ILE A 35 3.79 17.07 29.10
CA ILE A 35 4.52 15.89 28.62
C ILE A 35 3.93 14.61 29.24
N LEU A 36 3.58 14.64 30.52
CA LEU A 36 2.98 13.50 31.22
C LEU A 36 1.64 13.11 30.61
N GLU A 37 0.75 14.09 30.35
CA GLU A 37 -0.51 13.86 29.65
C GLU A 37 -0.28 13.32 28.23
N GLY A 38 0.67 13.91 27.49
CA GLY A 38 1.04 13.45 26.16
C GLY A 38 1.53 11.99 26.14
N VAL A 39 2.37 11.60 27.11
CA VAL A 39 2.83 10.20 27.25
C VAL A 39 1.66 9.27 27.56
N GLN A 40 0.73 9.67 28.44
CA GLN A 40 -0.45 8.87 28.76
C GLN A 40 -1.32 8.66 27.52
N THR A 41 -1.67 9.72 26.79
CA THR A 41 -2.48 9.63 25.57
C THR A 41 -1.79 8.79 24.49
N ASN A 42 -0.51 9.07 24.22
CA ASN A 42 0.25 8.34 23.20
C ASN A 42 0.38 6.85 23.53
N SER A 43 0.68 6.52 24.80
CA SER A 43 0.76 5.12 25.22
C SER A 43 -0.57 4.39 25.07
N SER A 44 -1.69 5.05 25.40
CA SER A 44 -3.02 4.47 25.21
C SER A 44 -3.33 4.24 23.72
N SER A 45 -2.94 5.15 22.84
CA SER A 45 -3.11 4.99 21.38
C SER A 45 -2.32 3.80 20.87
N VAL A 46 -1.03 3.72 21.20
CA VAL A 46 -0.15 2.63 20.74
C VAL A 46 -0.61 1.27 21.28
N ILE A 47 -1.14 1.21 22.51
CA ILE A 47 -1.76 -0.02 23.05
C ILE A 47 -2.99 -0.40 22.22
N SER A 48 -3.88 0.54 21.92
CA SER A 48 -5.09 0.26 21.13
C SER A 48 -4.76 -0.20 19.71
N GLU A 49 -3.77 0.42 19.05
CA GLU A 49 -3.31 0.01 17.72
C GLU A 49 -2.67 -1.39 17.74
N LEU A 50 -1.92 -1.72 18.80
CA LEU A 50 -1.37 -3.06 18.99
C LEU A 50 -2.47 -4.11 19.18
N GLU A 51 -3.49 -3.80 19.99
CA GLU A 51 -4.65 -4.66 20.18
C GLU A 51 -5.39 -4.91 18.85
N GLU A 52 -5.59 -3.88 18.03
CA GLU A 52 -6.22 -3.99 16.71
C GLU A 52 -5.43 -4.91 15.75
N GLU A 53 -4.10 -4.81 15.71
CA GLU A 53 -3.26 -5.69 14.89
C GLU A 53 -3.34 -7.15 15.38
N PHE A 54 -3.43 -7.40 16.70
CA PHE A 54 -3.63 -8.75 17.24
C PHE A 54 -5.05 -9.28 16.96
N ASP A 55 -6.08 -8.44 17.05
CA ASP A 55 -7.44 -8.81 16.69
C ASP A 55 -7.54 -9.24 15.23
N GLY A 56 -6.81 -8.56 14.33
CA GLY A 56 -6.64 -8.98 12.94
C GLY A 56 -6.04 -10.38 12.81
N LEU A 57 -4.96 -10.68 13.54
CA LEU A 57 -4.36 -12.02 13.56
C LEU A 57 -5.32 -13.08 14.12
N TYR A 58 -6.05 -12.77 15.19
CA TYR A 58 -7.03 -13.69 15.77
C TYR A 58 -8.16 -14.00 14.80
N SER A 59 -8.68 -13.00 14.08
CA SER A 59 -9.73 -13.19 13.08
C SER A 59 -9.30 -14.16 11.99
N ILE A 60 -8.06 -14.02 11.47
CA ILE A 60 -7.53 -14.92 10.44
C ILE A 60 -7.37 -16.34 10.98
N LEU A 61 -6.87 -16.50 12.20
CA LEU A 61 -6.70 -17.81 12.83
C LEU A 61 -8.04 -18.52 13.07
N ASP A 62 -9.08 -17.78 13.50
CA ASP A 62 -10.41 -18.35 13.71
C ASP A 62 -11.08 -18.73 12.38
N GLU A 63 -10.96 -17.90 11.34
CA GLU A 63 -11.43 -18.23 10.00
C GLU A 63 -10.76 -19.51 9.45
N MET A 64 -9.43 -19.62 9.56
CA MET A 64 -8.70 -20.81 9.11
C MET A 64 -9.10 -22.06 9.88
N LYS A 65 -9.31 -21.94 11.19
CA LYS A 65 -9.80 -23.02 12.03
C LYS A 65 -11.20 -23.47 11.60
N ASP A 66 -12.09 -22.54 11.27
CA ASP A 66 -13.44 -22.85 10.81
C ASP A 66 -13.44 -23.54 9.44
N ILE A 67 -12.59 -23.08 8.52
CA ILE A 67 -12.38 -23.72 7.21
C ILE A 67 -11.90 -25.16 7.39
N MET A 68 -10.84 -25.38 8.15
CA MET A 68 -10.28 -26.72 8.38
C MET A 68 -11.27 -27.64 9.08
N THR A 69 -11.98 -27.14 10.09
CA THR A 69 -13.02 -27.88 10.81
C THR A 69 -14.17 -28.28 9.87
N THR A 70 -14.58 -27.37 8.99
CA THR A 70 -15.63 -27.64 8.00
C THR A 70 -15.21 -28.71 7.02
N ASN A 71 -13.97 -28.67 6.52
CA ASN A 71 -13.44 -29.72 5.63
C ASN A 71 -13.44 -31.10 6.30
N ILE A 72 -13.02 -31.19 7.57
CA ILE A 72 -13.07 -32.45 8.34
C ILE A 72 -14.50 -32.95 8.50
N LYS A 73 -15.44 -32.07 8.86
CA LYS A 73 -16.86 -32.43 8.99
C LYS A 73 -17.47 -32.90 7.67
N GLN A 74 -17.12 -32.27 6.55
CA GLN A 74 -17.57 -32.67 5.22
C GLN A 74 -17.05 -34.06 4.84
N GLU A 75 -15.76 -34.32 5.04
CA GLU A 75 -15.17 -35.65 4.79
C GLU A 75 -15.81 -36.73 5.68
N GLN A 76 -16.05 -36.40 6.96
CA GLN A 76 -16.76 -37.28 7.87
C GLN A 76 -18.18 -37.58 7.36
N ALA A 77 -18.95 -36.56 6.98
CA ALA A 77 -20.31 -36.72 6.49
C ALA A 77 -20.35 -37.57 5.21
N HIS A 78 -19.44 -37.30 4.27
CA HIS A 78 -19.30 -38.06 3.02
C HIS A 78 -19.01 -39.54 3.28
N LYS A 79 -18.03 -39.85 4.14
CA LYS A 79 -17.71 -41.25 4.50
C LYS A 79 -18.86 -41.95 5.20
N ILE A 80 -19.54 -41.29 6.14
CA ILE A 80 -20.71 -41.85 6.82
C ILE A 80 -21.82 -42.15 5.83
N GLN A 81 -22.13 -41.22 4.92
CA GLN A 81 -23.16 -41.39 3.91
C GLN A 81 -22.86 -42.57 2.99
N GLU A 82 -21.62 -42.72 2.52
CA GLU A 82 -21.24 -43.81 1.63
C GLU A 82 -21.28 -45.19 2.32
N LEU A 83 -20.96 -45.24 3.62
CA LEU A 83 -21.11 -46.46 4.43
C LEU A 83 -22.58 -46.79 4.70
N GLN A 84 -23.41 -45.80 5.03
CA GLN A 84 -24.85 -46.00 5.25
C GLN A 84 -25.55 -46.50 3.98
N ASN A 85 -25.19 -45.94 2.82
CA ASN A 85 -25.69 -46.39 1.53
C ASN A 85 -25.32 -47.85 1.24
N GLN A 86 -24.06 -48.24 1.49
CA GLN A 86 -23.63 -49.64 1.37
C GLN A 86 -24.36 -50.55 2.35
N LEU A 87 -24.53 -50.14 3.60
CA LEU A 87 -25.22 -50.93 4.62
C LEU A 87 -26.67 -51.19 4.22
N SER A 88 -27.38 -50.16 3.73
CA SER A 88 -28.74 -50.32 3.20
C SER A 88 -28.81 -51.29 2.02
N GLN A 89 -27.87 -51.20 1.07
CA GLN A 89 -27.80 -52.10 -0.08
C GLN A 89 -27.54 -53.55 0.36
N CYS A 90 -26.61 -53.77 1.29
CA CYS A 90 -26.31 -55.08 1.84
C CYS A 90 -27.50 -55.64 2.63
N SER A 91 -28.17 -54.84 3.46
CA SER A 91 -29.34 -55.25 4.25
C SER A 91 -30.49 -55.68 3.35
N ASN A 92 -30.83 -54.87 2.33
CA ASN A 92 -31.90 -55.21 1.39
C ASN A 92 -31.56 -56.47 0.59
N ALA A 93 -30.31 -56.63 0.15
CA ALA A 93 -29.91 -57.82 -0.60
C ALA A 93 -29.90 -59.08 0.28
N LEU A 94 -29.54 -58.96 1.56
CA LEU A 94 -29.58 -60.05 2.52
C LEU A 94 -31.03 -60.49 2.76
N GLU A 95 -31.93 -59.56 3.08
CA GLU A 95 -33.36 -59.83 3.29
C GLU A 95 -33.98 -60.55 2.08
N ASN A 96 -33.76 -60.04 0.86
CA ASN A 96 -34.22 -60.69 -0.37
C ASN A 96 -33.63 -62.10 -0.57
N SER A 97 -32.39 -62.32 -0.13
CA SER A 97 -31.73 -63.62 -0.25
C SER A 97 -32.25 -64.62 0.79
N GLU A 98 -32.55 -64.15 2.00
CA GLU A 98 -33.17 -64.95 3.06
C GLU A 98 -34.59 -65.38 2.68
N GLU A 99 -35.42 -64.47 2.13
CA GLU A 99 -36.74 -64.81 1.62
C GLU A 99 -36.68 -65.84 0.48
N LEU A 100 -35.73 -65.68 -0.44
CA LEU A 100 -35.53 -66.60 -1.55
C LEU A 100 -35.05 -67.98 -1.07
N LEU A 101 -34.16 -68.00 -0.08
CA LEU A 101 -33.69 -69.23 0.56
C LEU A 101 -34.84 -69.96 1.25
N GLU A 102 -35.70 -69.23 1.97
CA GLU A 102 -36.85 -69.82 2.65
C GLU A 102 -37.88 -70.35 1.64
N PHE A 103 -38.16 -69.61 0.57
CA PHE A 103 -39.02 -70.07 -0.52
C PHE A 103 -38.47 -71.33 -1.20
N ALA A 104 -37.15 -71.38 -1.43
CA ALA A 104 -36.49 -72.55 -1.99
C ALA A 104 -36.57 -73.76 -1.06
N ALA A 105 -36.35 -73.56 0.24
CA ALA A 105 -36.45 -74.62 1.24
C ALA A 105 -37.86 -75.19 1.32
N ARG A 106 -38.90 -74.33 1.41
CA ARG A 106 -40.31 -74.77 1.43
C ARG A 106 -40.73 -75.48 0.14
N SER A 107 -40.16 -75.09 -1.01
CA SER A 107 -40.48 -75.72 -2.30
C SER A 107 -40.03 -77.17 -2.40
N LEU A 108 -39.07 -77.62 -1.57
CA LEU A 108 -38.61 -79.02 -1.55
C LEU A 108 -39.68 -79.98 -1.04
N ASP A 109 -40.67 -79.50 -0.29
CA ASP A 109 -41.75 -80.32 0.27
C ASP A 109 -42.97 -80.48 -0.66
N ILE A 110 -42.94 -79.85 -1.85
CA ILE A 110 -44.03 -79.93 -2.84
C ILE A 110 -44.06 -81.34 -3.45
N LYS A 111 -45.19 -82.03 -3.30
CA LYS A 111 -45.38 -83.41 -3.78
C LYS A 111 -45.86 -83.50 -5.24
N GLU A 112 -46.49 -82.45 -5.76
CA GLU A 112 -47.00 -82.41 -7.12
C GLU A 112 -45.92 -81.95 -8.10
N SER A 113 -45.66 -82.77 -9.13
CA SER A 113 -44.55 -82.57 -10.05
C SER A 113 -44.64 -81.28 -10.87
N GLU A 114 -45.85 -80.85 -11.24
CA GLU A 114 -46.05 -79.66 -12.07
C GLU A 114 -45.87 -78.37 -11.26
N GLU A 115 -46.40 -78.33 -10.04
CA GLU A 115 -46.19 -77.23 -9.09
C GLU A 115 -44.72 -77.10 -8.66
N PHE A 116 -44.04 -78.21 -8.38
CA PHE A 116 -42.62 -78.22 -8.06
C PHE A 116 -41.77 -77.65 -9.22
N SER A 117 -42.05 -78.08 -10.45
CA SER A 117 -41.35 -77.58 -11.65
C SER A 117 -41.56 -76.07 -11.86
N LYS A 118 -42.76 -75.57 -11.56
CA LYS A 118 -43.07 -74.14 -11.60
C LYS A 118 -42.30 -73.35 -10.53
N ALA A 119 -42.27 -73.84 -9.28
CA ALA A 119 -41.51 -73.22 -8.19
C ALA A 119 -40.01 -73.21 -8.47
N ALA A 120 -39.45 -74.32 -8.94
CA ALA A 120 -38.04 -74.45 -9.32
C ALA A 120 -37.64 -73.45 -10.43
N ARG A 121 -38.51 -73.21 -11.42
CA ARG A 121 -38.28 -72.19 -12.46
C ARG A 121 -38.25 -70.78 -11.86
N GLN A 122 -39.20 -70.44 -10.99
CA GLN A 122 -39.24 -69.13 -10.33
C GLN A 122 -38.01 -68.89 -9.45
N ILE A 123 -37.54 -69.89 -8.70
CA ILE A 123 -36.32 -69.80 -7.91
C ILE A 123 -35.13 -69.55 -8.82
N LYS A 124 -34.98 -70.32 -9.90
CA LYS A 124 -33.90 -70.15 -10.87
C LYS A 124 -33.85 -68.73 -11.45
N ASP A 125 -35.01 -68.19 -11.83
CA ASP A 125 -35.11 -66.84 -12.39
C ASP A 125 -34.76 -65.78 -11.34
N ARG A 126 -35.26 -65.93 -10.10
CA ARG A 126 -34.96 -65.02 -8.98
C ARG A 126 -33.49 -65.06 -8.57
N VAL A 127 -32.86 -66.24 -8.50
CA VAL A 127 -31.43 -66.39 -8.18
C VAL A 127 -30.56 -65.71 -9.24
N THR A 128 -30.89 -65.90 -10.52
CA THR A 128 -30.11 -65.32 -11.64
C THR A 128 -30.11 -63.79 -11.62
N MET A 129 -31.19 -63.20 -11.10
CA MET A 129 -31.37 -61.74 -11.00
C MET A 129 -31.13 -61.18 -9.60
N ALA A 130 -30.79 -62.01 -8.61
CA ALA A 130 -30.68 -61.58 -7.23
C ALA A 130 -29.50 -60.59 -7.03
N PRO A 131 -29.74 -59.41 -6.46
CA PRO A 131 -28.71 -58.38 -6.25
C PRO A 131 -27.53 -58.88 -5.41
N ALA A 132 -27.78 -59.79 -4.46
CA ALA A 132 -26.77 -60.29 -3.52
C ALA A 132 -25.56 -60.93 -4.21
N PHE A 133 -25.76 -61.64 -5.33
CA PHE A 133 -24.66 -62.27 -6.07
C PHE A 133 -23.81 -61.29 -6.88
N ARG A 134 -24.23 -60.01 -6.95
CA ARG A 134 -23.50 -58.94 -7.65
C ARG A 134 -22.93 -57.89 -6.68
N LEU A 135 -23.12 -58.06 -5.37
CA LEU A 135 -22.58 -57.13 -4.37
C LEU A 135 -21.08 -57.32 -4.17
N SER A 136 -20.38 -56.20 -4.01
CA SER A 136 -19.00 -56.17 -3.50
C SER A 136 -19.02 -56.08 -1.99
N LEU A 137 -18.39 -57.02 -1.28
CA LEU A 137 -18.28 -57.04 0.18
C LEU A 137 -17.03 -56.31 0.70
N LYS A 138 -16.52 -55.35 -0.06
CA LYS A 138 -15.42 -54.47 0.35
C LYS A 138 -15.97 -53.08 0.67
N PRO A 139 -15.60 -52.48 1.82
CA PRO A 139 -15.95 -51.10 2.12
C PRO A 139 -15.50 -50.17 0.98
N ARG A 140 -16.40 -49.33 0.47
CA ARG A 140 -16.03 -48.35 -0.59
C ARG A 140 -15.21 -47.18 -0.06
N VAL A 141 -15.22 -46.95 1.25
CA VAL A 141 -14.41 -45.93 1.93
C VAL A 141 -13.71 -46.54 3.13
N SER A 142 -12.51 -46.04 3.45
CA SER A 142 -11.80 -46.35 4.68
C SER A 142 -12.14 -45.35 5.79
N ASP A 143 -11.81 -45.68 7.03
CA ASP A 143 -11.87 -44.79 8.20
C ASP A 143 -10.69 -43.80 8.28
N ASN A 144 -9.63 -44.01 7.48
CA ASN A 144 -8.44 -43.18 7.51
C ASN A 144 -8.72 -41.69 7.20
N MET A 145 -8.27 -40.79 8.07
CA MET A 145 -8.35 -39.33 7.90
C MET A 145 -6.99 -38.64 8.08
N THR A 146 -5.87 -39.37 8.06
CA THR A 146 -4.52 -38.81 8.30
C THR A 146 -4.10 -37.72 7.32
N HIS A 147 -4.68 -37.70 6.11
CA HIS A 147 -4.44 -36.66 5.11
C HIS A 147 -4.96 -35.27 5.53
N LEU A 148 -5.77 -35.18 6.60
CA LEU A 148 -6.27 -33.94 7.19
C LEU A 148 -5.49 -33.50 8.44
N MET A 149 -4.40 -34.20 8.78
CA MET A 149 -3.56 -33.81 9.91
C MET A 149 -2.80 -32.52 9.60
N VAL A 150 -2.67 -31.68 10.62
CA VAL A 150 -2.02 -30.36 10.52
C VAL A 150 -0.84 -30.27 11.47
N ASP A 151 0.21 -29.56 11.04
CA ASP A 151 1.36 -29.18 11.86
C ASP A 151 1.55 -27.66 11.75
N PHE A 152 1.46 -26.96 12.88
CA PHE A 152 1.59 -25.50 12.95
C PHE A 152 2.94 -25.04 13.53
N SER A 153 3.98 -25.87 13.44
CA SER A 153 5.28 -25.56 14.04
C SER A 153 5.93 -24.33 13.43
N GLN A 154 5.81 -24.13 12.12
CA GLN A 154 6.37 -22.96 11.42
C GLN A 154 5.62 -21.68 11.79
N GLU A 155 4.28 -21.71 11.79
CA GLU A 155 3.41 -20.59 12.11
C GLU A 155 3.65 -20.15 13.56
N ARG A 156 3.81 -21.09 14.49
CA ARG A 156 4.19 -20.79 15.87
C ARG A 156 5.54 -20.08 15.96
N GLN A 157 6.55 -20.51 15.21
CA GLN A 157 7.85 -19.84 15.19
C GLN A 157 7.72 -18.41 14.64
N THR A 158 6.94 -18.22 13.58
CA THR A 158 6.68 -16.90 13.00
C THR A 158 5.96 -15.98 14.01
N LEU A 159 4.94 -16.49 14.71
CA LEU A 159 4.22 -15.75 15.75
C LEU A 159 5.13 -15.42 16.95
N GLN A 160 6.04 -16.32 17.33
CA GLN A 160 7.03 -16.08 18.39
C GLN A 160 8.11 -15.07 17.98
N ALA A 161 8.33 -14.87 16.68
CA ALA A 161 9.28 -13.90 16.15
C ALA A 161 8.68 -12.48 15.98
N LEU A 162 7.40 -12.27 16.33
CA LEU A 162 6.77 -10.95 16.30
C LEU A 162 7.51 -9.98 17.22
N LYS A 163 7.79 -8.80 16.70
CA LYS A 163 8.55 -7.73 17.37
C LYS A 163 8.10 -6.37 16.85
N PHE A 164 8.27 -5.34 17.66
CA PHE A 164 8.06 -3.96 17.24
C PHE A 164 8.93 -3.62 16.02
N LEU A 165 8.46 -2.65 15.23
CA LEU A 165 9.18 -2.18 14.06
C LEU A 165 10.47 -1.46 14.49
N PRO A 166 11.64 -1.86 13.98
CA PRO A 166 12.88 -1.16 14.26
C PRO A 166 12.87 0.20 13.56
N VAL A 167 13.62 1.18 14.08
CA VAL A 167 13.84 2.45 13.38
C VAL A 167 14.47 2.15 12.02
N PRO A 168 13.91 2.63 10.89
CA PRO A 168 14.51 2.44 9.58
C PRO A 168 15.92 3.03 9.54
N ARG A 169 16.84 2.34 8.86
CA ARG A 169 18.17 2.91 8.58
C ARG A 169 18.05 4.05 7.55
N ALA A 170 19.00 4.97 7.59
CA ALA A 170 19.10 6.02 6.58
C ALA A 170 19.33 5.40 5.18
N PRO A 171 18.55 5.77 4.15
CA PRO A 171 18.84 5.36 2.77
C PRO A 171 20.13 6.02 2.26
N GLU A 172 20.68 5.49 1.18
CA GLU A 172 21.85 6.05 0.50
C GLU A 172 21.43 6.58 -0.88
N ILE A 173 21.67 7.86 -1.14
CA ILE A 173 21.38 8.46 -2.45
C ILE A 173 22.50 8.08 -3.43
N ILE A 174 22.12 7.42 -4.54
CA ILE A 174 23.05 6.92 -5.55
C ILE A 174 23.30 8.01 -6.58
N LEU A 175 24.34 8.80 -6.32
CA LEU A 175 24.74 9.95 -7.15
C LEU A 175 24.93 9.62 -8.63
N THR A 176 25.37 8.40 -8.97
CA THR A 176 25.57 7.96 -10.36
C THR A 176 24.27 7.79 -11.14
N ASP A 177 23.18 7.53 -10.42
CA ASP A 177 21.88 7.18 -11.00
C ASP A 177 20.92 8.38 -10.91
N CYS A 178 21.27 9.39 -10.13
CA CYS A 178 20.60 10.69 -10.13
C CYS A 178 20.76 11.39 -11.49
N LEU A 179 19.66 11.95 -12.00
CA LEU A 179 19.63 12.62 -13.29
C LEU A 179 19.18 14.07 -13.14
N VAL A 180 19.82 14.96 -13.88
CA VAL A 180 19.44 16.37 -14.01
C VAL A 180 19.24 16.64 -15.48
N ALA A 181 18.00 16.90 -15.89
CA ALA A 181 17.64 17.12 -17.29
C ALA A 181 16.56 18.20 -17.42
N ASP A 182 16.72 19.10 -18.39
CA ASP A 182 15.80 20.20 -18.71
C ASP A 182 15.41 21.09 -17.53
N ASN A 183 14.27 20.79 -16.90
CA ASN A 183 13.71 21.45 -15.72
C ASN A 183 13.32 20.42 -14.63
N ALA A 184 14.01 19.28 -14.64
CA ALA A 184 13.73 18.17 -13.76
C ALA A 184 15.00 17.59 -13.12
N VAL A 185 14.85 17.12 -11.89
CA VAL A 185 15.88 16.38 -11.16
C VAL A 185 15.29 15.09 -10.63
N THR A 186 15.87 13.97 -11.02
CA THR A 186 15.55 12.64 -10.51
C THR A 186 16.57 12.26 -9.46
N ALA A 187 16.12 12.10 -8.23
CA ALA A 187 16.92 11.55 -7.13
C ALA A 187 16.63 10.05 -7.02
N VAL A 188 17.68 9.23 -6.96
CA VAL A 188 17.60 7.78 -6.81
C VAL A 188 18.33 7.38 -5.53
N TRP A 189 17.74 6.52 -4.72
CA TRP A 189 18.35 6.02 -3.48
C TRP A 189 18.16 4.51 -3.34
N GLN A 190 18.86 3.92 -2.37
CA GLN A 190 18.68 2.51 -2.03
C GLN A 190 18.83 2.30 -0.52
N MET A 191 18.35 1.14 -0.05
CA MET A 191 18.59 0.69 1.32
C MET A 191 19.82 -0.23 1.34
N ALA A 192 20.67 -0.11 2.36
CA ALA A 192 21.86 -0.96 2.51
C ALA A 192 21.52 -2.45 2.67
N GLU A 193 20.36 -2.75 3.26
CA GLU A 193 19.78 -4.08 3.35
C GLU A 193 18.30 -3.97 2.95
N GLU A 194 17.75 -4.98 2.27
CA GLU A 194 16.32 -5.03 1.96
C GLU A 194 15.50 -5.04 3.26
N ASP A 195 14.84 -3.92 3.55
CA ASP A 195 13.92 -3.80 4.66
C ASP A 195 12.48 -3.79 4.15
N ASN A 196 11.81 -4.94 4.23
CA ASN A 196 10.42 -5.08 3.82
C ASN A 196 9.43 -4.37 4.74
N LYS A 197 9.90 -3.64 5.75
CA LYS A 197 9.08 -2.89 6.72
C LYS A 197 9.02 -1.40 6.41
N ILE A 198 9.67 -0.92 5.35
CA ILE A 198 9.53 0.47 4.90
C ILE A 198 8.14 0.67 4.32
N ASP A 199 7.41 1.65 4.85
CA ASP A 199 6.11 2.05 4.33
C ASP A 199 6.25 3.12 3.22
N HIS A 200 7.09 4.13 3.43
CA HIS A 200 7.32 5.20 2.44
C HIS A 200 8.66 5.92 2.71
N TYR A 201 9.05 6.80 1.79
CA TYR A 201 10.20 7.70 1.91
C TYR A 201 9.76 9.15 1.92
N ILE A 202 10.56 9.97 2.61
CA ILE A 202 10.44 11.43 2.61
C ILE A 202 11.69 11.99 1.97
N LEU A 203 11.53 12.65 0.83
CA LEU A 203 12.60 13.36 0.13
C LEU A 203 12.55 14.83 0.52
N GLU A 204 13.68 15.35 0.96
CA GLU A 204 13.86 16.77 1.19
C GLU A 204 14.90 17.34 0.24
N PHE A 205 14.60 18.52 -0.30
CA PHE A 205 15.50 19.22 -1.19
C PHE A 205 15.56 20.71 -0.88
N ARG A 206 16.65 21.35 -1.32
CA ARG A 206 16.79 22.81 -1.28
C ARG A 206 17.77 23.31 -2.32
N LYS A 207 17.52 24.50 -2.85
CA LYS A 207 18.40 25.15 -3.83
C LYS A 207 19.55 25.90 -3.16
N THR A 208 20.76 25.81 -3.72
CA THR A 208 21.94 26.54 -3.23
C THR A 208 22.86 26.98 -4.35
N ASN A 209 23.67 28.01 -4.09
CA ASN A 209 24.72 28.47 -5.01
C ASN A 209 26.12 27.99 -4.60
N PHE A 210 26.21 27.19 -3.53
CA PHE A 210 27.46 26.66 -3.02
C PHE A 210 27.61 25.20 -3.41
N ASP A 211 28.79 24.87 -3.91
CA ASP A 211 29.21 23.50 -4.14
C ASP A 211 29.58 22.82 -2.81
N GLY A 212 29.29 21.53 -2.70
CA GLY A 212 29.59 20.69 -1.54
C GLY A 212 28.55 20.70 -0.42
N LEU A 213 28.91 20.03 0.69
CA LEU A 213 28.01 19.73 1.80
C LEU A 213 27.24 20.97 2.33
N PRO A 214 25.96 20.78 2.75
CA PRO A 214 25.16 21.77 3.44
C PRO A 214 25.95 22.57 4.50
N ARG A 215 26.11 23.88 4.29
CA ARG A 215 26.67 24.74 5.33
C ARG A 215 25.69 24.79 6.50
N ILE A 216 26.19 24.56 7.72
CA ILE A 216 25.42 24.51 8.98
C ILE A 216 24.63 25.81 9.25
N LYS A 217 25.02 26.93 8.62
CA LYS A 217 24.39 28.27 8.75
C LYS A 217 23.49 28.67 7.57
N ASP A 218 23.21 27.78 6.63
CA ASP A 218 22.33 28.11 5.50
C ASP A 218 20.86 28.08 5.97
N GLU A 219 20.29 29.25 6.26
CA GLU A 219 18.92 29.49 6.78
C GLU A 219 17.78 29.08 5.83
N ARG A 220 18.09 28.54 4.64
CA ARG A 220 17.08 28.07 3.69
C ARG A 220 16.40 26.81 4.20
N CYS A 221 15.09 26.89 4.38
CA CYS A 221 14.24 25.74 4.72
C CYS A 221 14.33 24.65 3.66
N TRP A 222 14.32 23.39 4.09
CA TRP A 222 14.14 22.25 3.22
C TRP A 222 12.69 22.19 2.73
N GLU A 223 12.48 21.93 1.46
CA GLU A 223 11.19 21.55 0.89
C GLU A 223 11.05 20.04 0.97
N SER A 224 9.92 19.53 1.46
CA SER A 224 9.69 18.10 1.70
C SER A 224 8.62 17.53 0.78
N ILE A 225 8.89 16.35 0.23
CA ILE A 225 7.94 15.50 -0.47
C ILE A 225 7.78 14.22 0.33
N ASP A 226 6.54 13.99 0.76
CA ASP A 226 6.18 12.86 1.58
C ASP A 226 5.54 11.75 0.72
N TYR A 227 5.46 10.56 1.30
CA TYR A 227 4.72 9.41 0.80
C TYR A 227 5.22 8.82 -0.53
N ILE A 228 6.55 8.81 -0.71
CA ILE A 228 7.17 8.20 -1.89
C ILE A 228 7.28 6.69 -1.66
N LYS A 229 6.59 5.89 -2.49
CA LYS A 229 6.62 4.41 -2.40
C LYS A 229 7.81 3.78 -3.13
N GLY A 230 8.37 4.48 -4.12
CA GLY A 230 9.55 4.04 -4.87
C GLY A 230 10.87 4.43 -4.21
N THR A 231 11.96 3.96 -4.79
CA THR A 231 13.33 4.32 -4.42
C THR A 231 13.91 5.43 -5.32
N GLU A 232 13.05 6.10 -6.07
CA GLU A 232 13.38 7.24 -6.89
C GLU A 232 12.22 8.24 -6.90
N TYR A 233 12.55 9.51 -7.14
CA TYR A 233 11.56 10.55 -7.34
C TYR A 233 12.08 11.64 -8.28
N THR A 234 11.22 12.03 -9.21
CA THR A 234 11.51 13.10 -10.18
C THR A 234 10.80 14.38 -9.79
N LEU A 235 11.57 15.38 -9.38
CA LEU A 235 11.11 16.76 -9.29
C LEU A 235 11.02 17.35 -10.69
N SER A 236 9.84 17.79 -11.12
CA SER A 236 9.63 18.43 -12.44
C SER A 236 9.20 19.89 -12.29
N GLY A 237 9.40 20.69 -13.35
CA GLY A 237 8.95 22.10 -13.37
C GLY A 237 9.84 23.03 -12.53
N LEU A 238 11.08 22.62 -12.26
CA LEU A 238 12.04 23.39 -11.49
C LEU A 238 12.54 24.58 -12.32
N ARG A 239 12.57 25.75 -11.69
CA ARG A 239 13.38 26.88 -12.18
C ARG A 239 14.79 26.71 -11.63
N PHE A 240 15.76 26.40 -12.49
CA PHE A 240 17.16 26.32 -12.09
C PHE A 240 17.81 27.71 -11.98
N ASP A 241 17.32 28.48 -11.01
CA ASP A 241 17.80 29.81 -10.61
C ASP A 241 18.99 29.76 -9.63
N SER A 242 19.43 28.55 -9.27
CA SER A 242 20.62 28.28 -8.45
C SER A 242 21.50 27.27 -9.16
N LYS A 243 22.81 27.24 -8.85
CA LYS A 243 23.77 26.33 -9.50
C LYS A 243 23.68 24.88 -9.01
N TYR A 244 23.19 24.68 -7.80
CA TYR A 244 23.14 23.38 -7.17
C TYR A 244 21.82 23.17 -6.42
N MET A 245 21.48 21.91 -6.21
CA MET A 245 20.42 21.49 -5.31
C MET A 245 20.97 20.44 -4.34
N ASN A 246 20.63 20.58 -3.06
CA ASN A 246 20.92 19.56 -2.06
C ASN A 246 19.70 18.66 -1.89
N PHE A 247 19.94 17.38 -1.71
CA PHE A 247 18.93 16.35 -1.50
C PHE A 247 19.29 15.52 -0.27
N ARG A 248 18.29 15.15 0.52
CA ARG A 248 18.40 14.14 1.56
C ARG A 248 17.11 13.36 1.62
N VAL A 249 17.19 12.07 1.91
CA VAL A 249 16.01 11.20 1.97
C VAL A 249 16.02 10.44 3.28
N ARG A 250 14.85 10.18 3.86
CA ARG A 250 14.71 9.26 4.99
C ARG A 250 13.67 8.20 4.68
N ALA A 251 13.84 7.02 5.27
CA ALA A 251 12.86 5.95 5.21
C ALA A 251 11.92 6.02 6.41
N CYS A 252 10.65 5.72 6.20
CA CYS A 252 9.61 5.72 7.21
C CYS A 252 8.93 4.35 7.22
N ASN A 253 8.79 3.76 8.40
CA ASN A 253 7.89 2.64 8.59
C ASN A 253 6.59 3.13 9.23
N LYS A 254 5.64 2.22 9.47
CA LYS A 254 4.34 2.57 10.08
C LYS A 254 4.45 3.25 11.45
N ALA A 255 5.53 3.02 12.20
CA ALA A 255 5.70 3.50 13.58
C ALA A 255 6.58 4.75 13.69
N VAL A 256 7.62 4.87 12.86
CA VAL A 256 8.67 5.87 13.04
C VAL A 256 9.40 6.17 11.72
N ALA A 257 9.82 7.44 11.59
CA ALA A 257 10.75 7.88 10.57
C ALA A 257 12.19 7.67 11.03
N GLY A 258 13.01 7.09 10.17
CA GLY A 258 14.45 6.96 10.38
C GLY A 258 15.20 8.28 10.20
N ASP A 259 16.50 8.20 10.35
CA ASP A 259 17.40 9.33 10.07
C ASP A 259 17.44 9.64 8.57
N TYR A 260 17.79 10.89 8.24
CA TYR A 260 18.07 11.28 6.87
C TYR A 260 19.40 10.70 6.40
N SER A 261 19.47 10.41 5.09
CA SER A 261 20.70 10.16 4.37
C SER A 261 21.69 11.30 4.55
N ASP A 262 22.97 11.01 4.32
CA ASP A 262 23.93 12.06 4.08
C ASP A 262 23.44 12.92 2.91
N PRO A 263 23.43 14.26 3.06
CA PRO A 263 22.92 15.13 2.03
C PRO A 263 23.86 15.14 0.83
N VAL A 264 23.29 14.96 -0.36
CA VAL A 264 24.04 15.02 -1.62
C VAL A 264 23.75 16.31 -2.36
N THR A 265 24.73 16.80 -3.11
CA THR A 265 24.62 18.00 -3.92
C THR A 265 24.65 17.64 -5.39
N LEU A 266 23.59 17.99 -6.14
CA LEU A 266 23.51 17.82 -7.59
C LEU A 266 23.68 19.19 -8.27
N GLU A 267 24.54 19.23 -9.29
CA GLU A 267 24.71 20.43 -10.12
C GLU A 267 23.53 20.56 -11.10
N THR A 268 22.82 21.68 -11.02
CA THR A 268 21.74 22.00 -11.94
C THR A 268 22.29 22.75 -13.13
N LYS A 269 22.68 22.01 -14.18
CA LYS A 269 23.18 22.58 -15.43
C LYS A 269 22.05 23.23 -16.22
N ALA A 270 21.66 24.42 -15.80
CA ALA A 270 20.65 25.23 -16.46
C ALA A 270 21.27 25.96 -17.66
N LEU A 271 20.61 25.89 -18.82
CA LEU A 271 20.78 26.88 -19.85
C LEU A 271 19.83 28.04 -19.55
N ILE A 272 20.35 29.11 -18.94
CA ILE A 272 19.59 30.36 -18.80
C ILE A 272 19.59 31.03 -20.18
N PHE A 273 18.47 30.95 -20.89
CA PHE A 273 18.27 31.74 -22.10
C PHE A 273 17.56 33.04 -21.70
N ASN A 274 18.16 34.16 -22.09
CA ASN A 274 17.51 35.47 -22.03
C ASN A 274 17.07 35.82 -23.44
N LEU A 275 15.88 36.38 -23.58
CA LEU A 275 15.39 36.86 -24.87
C LEU A 275 16.13 38.17 -25.20
N ASP A 276 16.89 38.18 -26.30
CA ASP A 276 17.64 39.35 -26.74
C ASP A 276 16.77 40.25 -27.63
N GLY A 277 16.19 41.29 -27.04
CA GLY A 277 15.40 42.29 -27.75
C GLY A 277 16.20 43.12 -28.76
N SER A 278 17.54 43.10 -28.74
CA SER A 278 18.34 43.80 -29.76
C SER A 278 18.31 43.09 -31.12
N SER A 279 18.02 41.79 -31.11
CA SER A 279 17.86 40.96 -32.30
C SER A 279 16.40 40.86 -32.78
N SER A 280 15.46 41.51 -32.07
CA SER A 280 14.03 41.35 -32.35
C SER A 280 13.59 42.14 -33.59
N HIS A 281 12.55 41.64 -34.24
CA HIS A 281 11.89 42.38 -35.31
C HIS A 281 11.24 43.66 -34.73
N LEU A 282 11.21 44.75 -35.50
CA LEU A 282 10.66 46.05 -35.06
C LEU A 282 9.24 45.97 -34.49
N ASN A 283 8.41 45.05 -35.00
CA ASN A 283 7.04 44.81 -34.52
C ASN A 283 6.95 43.76 -33.39
N LEU A 284 8.07 43.36 -32.79
CA LEU A 284 8.12 42.46 -31.65
C LEU A 284 8.77 43.18 -30.50
N LYS A 285 7.97 43.40 -29.45
CA LYS A 285 8.49 43.86 -28.16
C LYS A 285 8.88 42.62 -27.37
N VAL A 286 10.18 42.50 -27.14
CA VAL A 286 10.81 41.37 -26.46
C VAL A 286 11.30 41.88 -25.12
N GLU A 287 10.79 41.28 -24.05
CA GLU A 287 11.21 41.52 -22.67
C GLU A 287 11.80 40.21 -22.09
N ASP A 288 12.44 40.27 -20.93
CA ASP A 288 13.20 39.15 -20.34
C ASP A 288 12.41 37.82 -20.23
N THR A 289 11.08 37.88 -20.17
CA THR A 289 10.22 36.71 -19.94
C THR A 289 9.09 36.51 -20.95
N TYR A 290 8.92 37.41 -21.93
CA TYR A 290 7.86 37.28 -22.93
C TYR A 290 8.15 38.04 -24.23
N VAL A 291 7.44 37.64 -25.29
CA VAL A 291 7.44 38.33 -26.58
C VAL A 291 6.01 38.73 -26.91
N GLU A 292 5.79 40.01 -27.16
CA GLU A 292 4.50 40.53 -27.60
C GLU A 292 4.62 41.21 -28.97
N TRP A 293 3.54 41.11 -29.76
CA TRP A 293 3.47 41.80 -31.03
C TRP A 293 3.12 43.28 -30.81
N ASP A 294 4.02 44.18 -31.19
CA ASP A 294 3.77 45.61 -31.21
C ASP A 294 3.42 46.05 -32.64
N SER A 295 2.14 46.34 -32.85
CA SER A 295 1.60 46.84 -34.11
C SER A 295 2.17 48.21 -34.55
N THR A 296 2.90 48.91 -33.66
CA THR A 296 3.42 50.27 -33.88
C THR A 296 4.93 50.35 -34.14
N GLY A 297 5.69 49.29 -33.85
CA GLY A 297 7.15 49.37 -33.79
C GLY A 297 7.89 49.59 -35.13
N GLY A 298 7.22 49.40 -36.27
CA GLY A 298 7.73 49.78 -37.59
C GLY A 298 7.32 51.17 -38.10
N LYS A 299 6.58 51.97 -37.31
CA LYS A 299 6.03 53.27 -37.75
C LYS A 299 6.51 54.44 -36.89
N SER A 300 7.79 54.76 -36.96
CA SER A 300 8.26 56.08 -36.54
C SER A 300 7.95 57.11 -37.64
N GLN A 301 6.77 57.73 -37.51
CA GLN A 301 6.45 59.14 -37.71
C GLN A 301 6.98 59.86 -38.99
N GLU A 302 6.13 59.95 -40.02
CA GLU A 302 6.02 61.18 -40.82
C GLU A 302 4.55 61.59 -41.00
N SER A 303 4.29 62.85 -40.68
CA SER A 303 3.00 63.51 -40.64
C SER A 303 2.61 64.09 -41.99
N LYS A 304 1.40 63.78 -42.50
CA LYS A 304 0.49 64.78 -43.10
C LYS A 304 -0.89 64.22 -43.47
N THR A 305 -1.84 65.12 -43.36
CA THR A 305 -3.30 64.99 -43.38
C THR A 305 -3.90 64.96 -44.79
N LYS A 306 -5.04 64.26 -44.88
CA LYS A 306 -6.22 64.43 -45.78
C LYS A 306 -6.08 64.14 -47.29
N GLY A 307 -6.93 63.24 -47.78
CA GLY A 307 -7.43 63.26 -49.17
C GLY A 307 -8.02 61.94 -49.68
N LYS A 308 -9.36 61.92 -49.78
CA LYS A 308 -10.31 60.92 -50.33
C LYS A 308 -9.91 59.95 -51.47
N GLU A 309 -10.66 58.83 -51.42
CA GLU A 309 -11.29 58.02 -52.49
C GLU A 309 -10.69 56.67 -52.95
N ASN A 310 -11.42 55.61 -52.55
CA ASN A 310 -11.79 54.35 -53.22
C ASN A 310 -10.80 53.64 -54.18
N LYS A 311 -10.39 52.42 -53.80
CA LYS A 311 -10.94 51.13 -54.32
C LYS A 311 -10.15 49.93 -53.75
N GLY A 312 -10.88 48.87 -53.40
CA GLY A 312 -10.33 47.50 -53.37
C GLY A 312 -10.37 46.77 -52.03
N LEU A 313 -11.56 46.30 -51.63
CA LEU A 313 -11.68 45.20 -50.65
C LEU A 313 -11.06 43.92 -51.23
N LYS A 314 -10.17 43.27 -50.48
CA LYS A 314 -10.12 41.81 -50.40
C LYS A 314 -10.03 41.41 -48.93
N ILE A 315 -11.15 40.95 -48.41
CA ILE A 315 -11.29 40.28 -47.12
C ILE A 315 -10.82 38.85 -47.31
N TYR A 316 -9.87 38.40 -46.51
CA TYR A 316 -9.80 37.01 -46.09
C TYR A 316 -9.68 36.99 -44.56
N SER A 317 -10.81 36.69 -43.92
CA SER A 317 -10.91 36.27 -42.53
C SER A 317 -10.62 34.78 -42.46
N PHE A 318 -9.75 34.36 -41.54
CA PHE A 318 -9.65 32.98 -41.06
C PHE A 318 -9.23 32.99 -39.58
N PRO A 319 -9.60 31.96 -38.81
CA PRO A 319 -10.30 32.10 -37.54
C PRO A 319 -9.40 31.77 -36.35
N SER A 320 -9.83 32.18 -35.14
CA SER A 320 -9.21 31.70 -33.90
C SER A 320 -9.49 30.21 -33.72
N VAL A 321 -8.44 29.41 -33.53
CA VAL A 321 -8.56 28.04 -33.04
C VAL A 321 -7.91 27.99 -31.65
N LEU A 322 -8.78 27.93 -30.64
CA LEU A 322 -8.46 27.34 -29.34
C LEU A 322 -8.47 25.83 -29.54
N GLU A 323 -7.33 25.17 -29.37
CA GLU A 323 -7.26 23.71 -29.29
C GLU A 323 -7.14 23.29 -27.82
N THR A 324 -8.25 22.76 -27.31
CA THR A 324 -8.35 22.01 -26.06
C THR A 324 -7.99 20.55 -26.35
N LEU A 325 -7.13 19.99 -25.50
CA LEU A 325 -6.74 18.58 -25.42
C LEU A 325 -7.97 17.66 -25.34
N ALA A 326 -8.07 16.71 -26.27
CA ALA A 326 -8.94 15.55 -26.16
C ALA A 326 -8.12 14.34 -25.71
N ILE A 327 -8.61 13.70 -24.65
CA ILE A 327 -8.16 12.43 -24.09
C ILE A 327 -8.63 11.32 -25.03
N ASP A 328 -7.71 10.57 -25.61
CA ASP A 328 -8.01 9.35 -26.37
C ASP A 328 -8.05 8.14 -25.42
N SER A 329 -9.26 7.63 -25.20
CA SER A 329 -9.52 6.28 -24.71
C SER A 329 -9.59 5.32 -25.90
N TYR A 330 -8.54 4.54 -26.11
CA TYR A 330 -8.58 3.38 -26.99
C TYR A 330 -8.96 2.13 -26.18
N SER A 331 -10.18 1.64 -26.41
CA SER A 331 -10.52 0.22 -26.29
C SER A 331 -10.57 -0.35 -27.70
N TYR A 332 -9.86 -1.44 -27.98
CA TYR A 332 -10.34 -2.50 -28.87
C TYR A 332 -9.54 -3.79 -28.67
N TYR A 333 -10.31 -4.86 -28.44
CA TYR A 333 -10.00 -6.30 -28.34
C TYR A 333 -9.47 -6.86 -27.02
#